data_AF-A0A925D5U0-F1
#
_entry.id   AF-A0A925D5U0-F1
#
_cell.length_a   1.000
_cell.length_b   1.000
_cell.length_c   1.000
_cell.angle_alpha   90.00
_cell.angle_beta   90.00
_cell.angle_gamma   90.00
#
_symmetry.space_group_name_H-M   'P 1'
#
loop_
_entity.id
_entity.type
_entity.pdbx_description
1 polymer ?
#
loop_
_entity_poly.entity_id
_entity_poly.type
_entity_poly.pdbx_seq_one_letter_code
_entity_poly.pdbx_strand_id
1 'polypeptide(L)' 'MHYLYCLKPGKAKKLAATFDSEQQMLSYVRWATLQKNNDGTSKFEQGIPLVGCTGYEQSRTPLTEDDAEAVPHNPTPSML' A
#
# COMPACT_ATOMS: atom_id res chain seq x y z
N MET A 1 -11.20 7.12 -6.79
CA MET A 1 -10.70 6.07 -5.89
C MET A 1 -9.44 5.46 -6.47
N HIS A 2 -8.39 5.37 -5.68
CA HIS A 2 -7.08 4.84 -6.01
C HIS A 2 -6.82 3.63 -5.11
N TYR A 3 -6.23 2.59 -5.69
CA TYR A 3 -6.01 1.30 -5.05
C TYR A 3 -4.52 1.10 -4.85
N LEU A 4 -4.12 0.83 -3.61
CA LEU A 4 -2.75 0.52 -3.25
C LEU A 4 -2.63 -0.96 -2.92
N TYR A 5 -1.78 -1.65 -3.67
CA TYR A 5 -1.53 -3.08 -3.52
C TYR A 5 -0.19 -3.33 -2.85
N CYS A 6 -0.19 -4.29 -1.93
CA CYS A 6 1.01 -4.88 -1.36
C CYS A 6 1.60 -5.93 -2.31
N LEU A 7 2.90 -5.84 -2.57
CA LEU A 7 3.66 -6.86 -3.29
C LEU A 7 4.47 -7.70 -2.29
N LYS A 8 4.42 -9.03 -2.43
CA LYS A 8 5.22 -9.98 -1.65
C LYS A 8 5.88 -11.00 -2.58
N PRO A 9 7.12 -11.43 -2.33
CA PRO A 9 7.78 -12.42 -3.17
C PRO A 9 7.00 -13.74 -3.17
N GLY A 10 6.75 -14.29 -4.35
CA GLY A 10 6.05 -15.57 -4.51
C GLY A 10 4.57 -15.56 -4.10
N LYS A 11 3.96 -14.40 -3.89
CA LYS A 11 2.52 -14.27 -3.58
C LYS A 11 1.82 -13.36 -4.58
N ALA A 12 0.54 -13.61 -4.79
CA ALA A 12 -0.31 -12.66 -5.49
C ALA A 12 -0.31 -11.31 -4.77
N LYS A 13 -0.38 -10.22 -5.54
CA LYS A 13 -0.58 -8.89 -4.98
C LYS A 13 -1.92 -8.84 -4.25
N LYS A 14 -1.96 -8.11 -3.15
CA LYS A 14 -3.14 -7.98 -2.29
C LYS A 14 -3.48 -6.52 -2.07
N LEU A 15 -4.75 -6.16 -2.15
CA LEU A 15 -5.20 -4.81 -1.83
C LEU A 15 -4.86 -4.48 -0.37
N ALA A 16 -4.15 -3.37 -0.17
CA ALA A 16 -3.67 -2.94 1.15
C ALA A 16 -4.46 -1.75 1.68
N ALA A 17 -4.77 -0.78 0.82
CA ALA A 17 -5.56 0.40 1.18
C ALA A 17 -6.19 1.04 -0.06
N THR A 18 -7.21 1.86 0.16
CA THR A 18 -7.84 2.67 -0.88
C THR A 18 -7.76 4.16 -0.54
N PHE A 19 -7.79 5.00 -1.56
CA PHE A 19 -7.65 6.46 -1.39
C PHE A 19 -8.61 7.23 -2.30
N ASP A 20 -9.04 8.40 -1.88
CA ASP A 20 -9.84 9.28 -2.74
C ASP A 20 -8.99 9.96 -3.81
N SER A 21 -7.74 10.30 -3.47
CA SER A 21 -6.83 11.02 -4.35
C SER A 21 -5.47 10.33 -4.49
N GLU A 22 -4.87 10.47 -5.67
CA GLU A 22 -3.51 10.02 -5.96
C GLU A 22 -2.50 10.70 -5.03
N GLN A 23 -2.68 11.98 -4.73
CA GLN A 23 -1.76 12.75 -3.89
C GLN A 23 -1.74 12.24 -2.44
N GLN A 24 -2.89 11.87 -1.87
CA GLN A 24 -2.95 11.27 -0.54
C GLN A 24 -2.27 9.90 -0.52
N MET A 25 -2.54 9.06 -1.53
CA MET A 25 -1.87 7.76 -1.66
C MET A 25 -0.34 7.91 -1.74
N LEU A 26 0.16 8.81 -2.59
CA LEU A 26 1.60 9.05 -2.74
C LEU A 26 2.22 9.61 -1.44
N SER A 27 1.52 10.50 -0.75
CA SER A 27 1.96 11.05 0.53
C SER A 27 2.04 9.97 1.61
N TYR A 28 1.01 9.12 1.68
CA TYR A 28 0.95 7.97 2.57
C TYR A 28 2.11 7.00 2.29
N VAL A 29 2.31 6.59 1.03
CA VAL A 29 3.40 5.67 0.65
C VAL A 29 4.77 6.27 0.96
N ARG A 30 4.96 7.56 0.70
CA ARG A 30 6.22 8.25 1.01
C ARG A 30 6.51 8.26 2.51
N TRP A 31 5.52 8.54 3.34
CA TRP A 31 5.63 8.45 4.79
C TRP A 31 5.88 7.01 5.26
N ALA A 32 5.12 6.06 4.71
CA ALA A 32 5.16 4.64 5.08
C ALA A 32 6.48 3.95 4.71
N THR A 33 7.23 4.46 3.73
CA THR A 33 8.47 3.84 3.25
C THR A 33 9.64 4.27 4.12
N LEU A 34 10.13 3.38 4.98
CA LEU A 34 11.29 3.61 5.83
C LEU A 34 12.62 3.53 5.07
N GLN A 35 12.72 2.59 4.12
CA GLN A 35 13.94 2.36 3.37
C GLN A 35 13.63 1.81 1.98
N LYS A 36 14.41 2.21 1.00
CA LYS A 36 14.49 1.56 -0.32
C LYS A 36 15.82 0.83 -0.42
N ASN A 37 15.76 -0.46 -0.74
CA ASN A 37 16.91 -1.33 -0.86
C ASN A 37 17.45 -1.32 -2.30
N ASN A 38 18.72 -1.69 -2.47
CA ASN A 38 19.39 -1.72 -3.78
C ASN A 38 18.83 -2.78 -4.73
N ASP A 39 18.14 -3.79 -4.20
CA ASP A 39 17.45 -4.85 -4.95
C ASP A 39 16.06 -4.41 -5.46
N GLY A 40 15.69 -3.15 -5.26
CA GLY A 40 14.40 -2.59 -5.65
C GLY A 40 13.28 -2.84 -4.64
N THR A 41 13.56 -3.56 -3.54
CA THR A 41 12.57 -3.76 -2.48
C THR A 41 12.46 -2.55 -1.56
N SER A 42 11.33 -2.43 -0.85
CA SER A 42 11.08 -1.37 0.12
C SER A 42 10.75 -1.96 1.48
N LYS A 43 11.25 -1.32 2.54
CA LYS A 43 10.86 -1.59 3.92
C LYS A 43 9.86 -0.53 4.35
N PHE A 44 8.76 -0.98 4.93
CA PHE A 44 7.67 -0.11 5.37
C PHE A 44 7.57 -0.03 6.89
N GLU A 45 6.92 1.03 7.37
CA GLU A 45 6.58 1.25 8.78
C GLU A 45 5.81 0.05 9.36
N GLN A 46 5.93 -0.17 10.67
CA GLN A 46 5.17 -1.21 11.35
C GLN A 46 3.72 -0.78 11.59
N GLY A 47 2.83 -1.75 11.84
CA GLY A 47 1.41 -1.53 12.08
C GLY A 47 0.57 -1.16 10.86
N ILE A 48 1.16 -0.75 9.73
CA ILE A 48 0.39 -0.35 8.55
C ILE A 48 0.05 -1.51 7.59
N PRO A 49 -0.93 -1.35 6.69
CA PRO A 49 -1.25 -2.35 5.67
C PRO A 49 -0.11 -2.80 4.73
N LEU A 50 0.98 -2.03 4.63
CA LEU A 50 2.17 -2.40 3.85
C LEU A 50 3.19 -3.24 4.62
N VAL A 51 2.90 -3.64 5.87
CA VAL A 51 3.82 -4.45 6.67
C VAL A 51 4.12 -5.79 6.01
N GLY A 52 5.42 -6.07 5.92
CA GLY A 52 5.96 -7.29 5.31
C GLY A 52 5.83 -7.35 3.79
N CYS A 53 5.37 -6.27 3.14
CA CYS A 53 5.44 -6.12 1.69
C CYS A 53 6.88 -5.77 1.30
N THR A 54 7.34 -6.28 0.16
CA THR A 54 8.64 -5.92 -0.44
C THR A 54 8.52 -4.81 -1.45
N GLY A 55 7.29 -4.41 -1.79
CA GLY A 55 7.00 -3.31 -2.70
C GLY A 55 5.51 -3.00 -2.70
N TYR A 56 5.12 -2.06 -3.55
CA TYR A 56 3.73 -1.69 -3.74
C TYR A 56 3.42 -1.44 -5.22
N GLU A 57 2.16 -1.55 -5.57
CA GLU A 57 1.63 -1.18 -6.89
C GLU A 57 0.42 -0.29 -6.70
N GLN A 58 0.22 0.67 -7.60
CA GLN A 58 -0.91 1.58 -7.57
C GLN A 58 -1.79 1.40 -8.80
N SER A 59 -3.10 1.54 -8.65
CA SER A 59 -4.04 1.51 -9.77
C SER A 59 -5.20 2.47 -9.56
N ARG A 60 -5.80 2.91 -10.67
CA ARG A 60 -7.06 3.66 -10.69
C ARG A 60 -8.29 2.76 -10.83
N THR A 61 -8.07 1.46 -11.07
CA THR A 61 -9.10 0.42 -11.15
C THR A 61 -8.73 -0.75 -10.25
N PRO A 62 -9.72 -1.52 -9.76
CA PRO A 62 -9.45 -2.79 -9.07
C PRO A 62 -8.59 -3.71 -9.96
N LEU A 63 -7.57 -4.33 -9.39
CA LEU A 63 -6.68 -5.30 -10.06
C LEU A 63 -6.87 -6.72 -9.54
N THR A 64 -7.60 -6.87 -8.45
CA THR A 64 -7.92 -8.14 -7.79
C THR A 64 -9.39 -8.12 -7.37
N GLU A 65 -9.91 -9.28 -6.97
CA GLU A 65 -11.24 -9.44 -6.38
C GLU A 65 -11.25 -9.11 -4.87
N ASP A 66 -10.22 -8.43 -4.37
CA ASP A 66 -10.19 -8.02 -2.96
C ASP A 66 -11.32 -7.02 -2.69
N ASP A 67 -11.99 -7.20 -1.54
CA ASP A 67 -13.02 -6.29 -1.09
C ASP A 67 -12.41 -4.94 -0.67
N ALA A 68 -12.79 -3.88 -1.38
CA ALA A 68 -12.31 -2.54 -1.15
C ALA A 68 -12.83 -1.92 0.17
N GLU A 69 -13.96 -2.41 0.69
CA GLU A 69 -14.53 -1.97 1.97
C GLU A 69 -13.86 -2.68 3.16
N ALA A 70 -13.22 -3.83 2.91
CA ALA A 70 -12.51 -4.60 3.92
C ALA A 70 -11.08 -4.09 4.21
N VAL A 71 -10.60 -3.08 3.48
CA VAL A 71 -9.29 -2.46 3.68
C VAL A 71 -9.41 -1.01 4.17
N PRO A 72 -8.41 -0.48 4.89
CA PRO A 72 -8.44 0.92 5.32
C PRO A 72 -8.60 1.88 4.13
N HIS A 73 -9.53 2.81 4.28
CA HIS A 73 -9.77 3.89 3.33
C HIS A 73 -9.15 5.20 3.84
N ASN A 74 -8.33 5.84 3.02
CA ASN A 74 -7.52 7.03 3.36
C ASN A 74 -6.76 6.90 4.71
N PRO A 75 -5.98 5.82 4.94
CA PRO A 75 -5.22 5.68 6.18
C PRO A 75 -4.26 6.86 6.40
N THR A 76 -4.14 7.31 7.64
CA THR A 76 -3.22 8.39 8.05
C THR A 76 -2.22 7.86 9.09
N PRO A 77 -1.07 8.54 9.25
CA PRO A 77 -0.02 8.14 10.22
C PRO A 77 -0.50 7.94 11.66
N SER A 78 -1.56 8.63 12.05
CA SER A 78 -2.14 8.66 13.39
C SER A 78 -3.28 7.66 13.60
N MET A 79 -3.62 6.83 12.61
CA MET A 79 -4.66 5.80 12.72
C MET A 79 -4.13 4.45 13.26
N LEU A 80 -2.95 4.42 13.88
CA LEU A 80 -2.37 3.26 14.55
C LEU A 80 -2.13 3.53 16.04
#